data_AF-A0A958KAM1-F1
#
_entry.id   AF-A0A958KAM1-F1
#
_cell.length_a   1.000
_cell.length_b   1.000
_cell.length_c   1.000
_cell.angle_alpha   90.00
_cell.angle_beta   90.00
_cell.angle_gamma   90.00
#
_symmetry.space_group_name_H-M   'P 1'
#
loop_
_entity.id
_entity.type
_entity.pdbx_description
1 polymer ?
#
loop_
_entity_poly.entity_id
_entity_poly.type
_entity_poly.pdbx_seq_one_letter_code
_entity_poly.pdbx_strand_id
1 'polypeptide(L)'
;MNRPLLSSPDLFSNSPMLAILPVLSQVDKLEPLTSFFFARYEKVRAMRKELTDPESQSLIKTLAAEQAMLEQVLTWLRVKPTEEE
;
A
#
# COMPACT_ATOMS: atom_id res chain seq x y z
N MET A 1 -28.20 -3.20 -17.80
CA MET A 1 -27.24 -4.23 -18.22
C MET A 1 -26.53 -4.74 -16.96
N ASN A 2 -26.85 -5.96 -16.53
CA ASN A 2 -26.33 -6.58 -15.32
C ASN A 2 -24.91 -7.10 -15.54
N ARG A 3 -23.92 -6.63 -14.76
CA ARG A 3 -22.58 -7.23 -14.76
C ARG A 3 -22.62 -8.58 -14.02
N PRO A 4 -22.02 -9.65 -14.56
CA PRO A 4 -21.93 -10.92 -13.86
C PRO A 4 -21.03 -10.80 -12.62
N LEU A 5 -21.45 -11.43 -11.51
CA LEU A 5 -20.76 -11.48 -10.20
C LEU A 5 -19.36 -12.13 -10.22
N LEU A 6 -18.87 -12.54 -11.40
CA LEU A 6 -17.61 -13.24 -11.62
C LEU A 6 -16.78 -12.62 -12.75
N SER A 7 -16.92 -11.30 -12.99
CA SER A 7 -15.94 -10.61 -13.83
C SER A 7 -14.59 -10.61 -13.12
N SER A 8 -13.54 -11.09 -13.78
CA SER A 8 -12.15 -11.00 -13.34
C SER A 8 -11.88 -9.60 -12.81
N PRO A 9 -11.26 -9.45 -11.62
CA PRO A 9 -10.96 -8.13 -11.09
C PRO A 9 -10.14 -7.36 -12.12
N ASP A 10 -10.49 -6.08 -12.31
CA ASP A 10 -9.80 -5.18 -13.22
C ASP A 10 -8.29 -5.26 -12.97
N LEU A 11 -7.52 -5.58 -14.02
CA LEU A 11 -6.07 -5.76 -13.95
C LEU A 11 -5.37 -4.51 -13.41
N PHE A 12 -6.04 -3.35 -13.44
CA PHE A 12 -5.53 -2.10 -12.88
C PHE A 12 -6.01 -1.77 -11.46
N SER A 13 -6.97 -2.51 -10.90
CA SER A 13 -7.56 -2.15 -9.60
C SER A 13 -6.77 -2.65 -8.38
N ASN A 14 -5.94 -3.68 -8.51
CA ASN A 14 -5.16 -4.24 -7.39
C ASN A 14 -3.77 -4.78 -7.79
N SER A 15 -3.37 -4.69 -9.07
CA SER A 15 -2.19 -5.41 -9.58
C SER A 15 -0.83 -4.70 -9.48
N PRO A 16 -0.69 -3.36 -9.38
CA PRO A 16 0.66 -2.80 -9.45
C PRO A 16 1.51 -3.11 -8.21
N MET A 17 0.91 -3.40 -7.04
CA MET A 17 1.69 -3.73 -5.84
C MET A 17 2.15 -5.20 -5.80
N LEU A 18 1.39 -6.13 -6.37
CA LEU A 18 1.77 -7.55 -6.39
C LEU A 18 2.77 -7.89 -7.50
N ALA A 19 2.79 -7.14 -8.60
CA ALA A 19 3.81 -7.28 -9.65
C ALA A 19 5.20 -6.75 -9.21
N ILE A 20 5.22 -5.92 -8.16
CA ILE A 20 6.44 -5.35 -7.56
C ILE A 20 6.82 -6.13 -6.28
N LEU A 21 6.11 -7.21 -5.94
CA LEU A 21 6.61 -8.11 -4.91
C LEU A 21 7.92 -8.73 -5.42
N PRO A 22 8.99 -8.65 -4.63
CA PRO A 22 10.32 -8.96 -5.10
C PRO A 22 10.37 -10.41 -5.54
N VAL A 23 10.60 -10.62 -6.84
CA VAL A 23 11.40 -11.77 -7.28
C VAL A 23 12.68 -11.66 -6.47
N LEU A 24 12.80 -12.55 -5.47
CA LEU A 24 13.84 -12.63 -4.46
C LEU A 24 15.15 -12.01 -4.99
N SER A 25 15.56 -10.85 -4.46
CA SER A 25 16.86 -10.16 -4.70
C SER A 25 16.92 -8.90 -5.59
N GLN A 26 15.82 -8.22 -5.94
CA GLN A 26 15.88 -6.93 -6.69
C GLN A 26 15.55 -5.69 -5.84
N VAL A 27 16.01 -5.65 -4.59
CA VAL A 27 15.84 -4.49 -3.69
C VAL A 27 16.44 -3.23 -4.29
N ASP A 28 17.56 -3.35 -5.02
CA ASP A 28 18.22 -2.23 -5.72
C ASP A 28 17.31 -1.55 -6.75
N LYS A 29 16.34 -2.28 -7.31
CA LYS A 29 15.36 -1.69 -8.26
C LYS A 29 14.25 -0.92 -7.57
N LEU A 30 14.09 -1.09 -6.26
CA LEU A 30 13.13 -0.36 -5.45
C LEU A 30 13.69 0.98 -4.95
N GLU A 31 15.02 1.13 -4.92
CA GLU A 31 15.71 2.33 -4.43
C GLU A 31 15.28 3.62 -5.18
N PRO A 32 15.14 3.65 -6.52
CA PRO A 32 14.65 4.84 -7.22
C PRO A 32 13.19 5.19 -6.90
N LEU A 33 12.41 4.22 -6.40
CA LEU A 33 11.00 4.39 -6.04
C LEU A 33 10.80 4.74 -4.56
N THR A 34 11.88 4.93 -3.80
CA THR A 34 11.82 5.27 -2.37
C THR A 34 10.90 6.46 -2.09
N SER A 35 11.05 7.57 -2.84
CA SER A 35 10.19 8.75 -2.68
C SER A 35 8.72 8.46 -2.97
N PHE A 36 8.44 7.57 -3.90
CA PHE A 36 7.08 7.13 -4.21
C PHE A 36 6.49 6.32 -3.05
N PHE A 37 7.23 5.35 -2.52
CA PHE A 37 6.79 4.54 -1.39
C PHE A 37 6.56 5.40 -0.14
N PHE A 38 7.44 6.37 0.12
CA PHE A 38 7.31 7.29 1.24
C PHE A 38 6.07 8.20 1.09
N ALA A 39 5.88 8.81 -0.08
CA ALA A 39 4.71 9.64 -0.34
C ALA A 39 3.40 8.84 -0.24
N ARG A 40 3.41 7.57 -0.67
CA ARG A 40 2.25 6.69 -0.53
C ARG A 40 2.00 6.33 0.93
N TYR A 41 3.05 6.03 1.69
CA TYR A 41 2.95 5.74 3.13
C TYR A 41 2.29 6.92 3.88
N GLU A 42 2.78 8.14 3.67
CA GLU A 42 2.22 9.35 4.29
C GLU A 42 0.75 9.55 3.93
N LYS A 43 0.41 9.36 2.65
CA LYS A 43 -0.98 9.45 2.18
C LYS A 43 -1.90 8.42 2.86
N VAL A 44 -1.47 7.16 2.94
CA VAL A 44 -2.25 6.08 3.56
C VAL A 44 -2.38 6.31 5.07
N ARG A 45 -1.32 6.77 5.73
CA ARG A 45 -1.32 7.15 7.16
C ARG A 45 -2.33 8.27 7.43
N ALA A 46 -2.35 9.32 6.59
CA ALA A 46 -3.32 10.41 6.70
C ALA A 46 -4.75 9.92 6.49
N MET A 47 -5.02 9.14 5.44
CA MET A 47 -6.34 8.55 5.17
C MET A 47 -6.84 7.71 6.34
N ARG A 48 -5.97 6.92 6.97
CA ARG A 48 -6.33 6.10 8.13
C ARG A 48 -6.61 6.93 9.39
N LYS A 49 -5.93 8.07 9.58
CA LYS A 49 -6.23 9.00 10.68
C LYS A 49 -7.58 9.71 10.48
N GLU A 50 -7.92 10.05 9.25
CA GLU A 50 -9.17 10.73 8.90
C GLU A 50 -10.38 9.80 8.90
N LEU A 51 -10.18 8.50 8.60
CA LEU A 51 -11.23 7.51 8.54
C LEU A 51 -11.69 7.08 9.94
N THR A 52 -12.70 7.77 10.45
CA THR A 52 -13.32 7.53 11.78
C THR A 52 -14.67 6.83 11.71
N ASP A 53 -15.17 6.60 10.50
CA ASP A 53 -16.48 5.99 10.26
C ASP A 53 -16.48 4.47 10.61
N PRO A 54 -17.33 4.02 11.56
CA PRO A 54 -17.43 2.62 11.95
C PRO A 54 -18.05 1.70 10.88
N GLU A 55 -18.71 2.22 9.84
CA GLU A 55 -19.18 1.38 8.72
C GLU A 55 -18.05 1.02 7.75
N SER A 56 -16.94 1.77 7.80
CA SER A 56 -15.79 1.62 6.91
C SER A 56 -14.75 0.59 7.38
N GLN A 57 -15.12 -0.37 8.24
CA GLN A 57 -14.20 -1.37 8.85
C GLN A 57 -13.36 -2.15 7.83
N SER A 58 -13.94 -2.53 6.69
CA SER A 58 -13.20 -3.22 5.64
C SER A 58 -12.08 -2.34 5.06
N LEU A 59 -12.38 -1.06 4.81
CA LEU A 59 -11.43 -0.10 4.28
C LEU A 59 -10.33 0.21 5.29
N ILE A 60 -10.68 0.34 6.58
CA ILE A 60 -9.70 0.52 7.67
C ILE A 60 -8.70 -0.65 7.68
N LYS A 61 -9.17 -1.90 7.57
CA LYS A 61 -8.30 -3.08 7.51
C LYS A 61 -7.40 -3.06 6.28
N THR A 62 -7.93 -2.69 5.12
CA THR A 62 -7.15 -2.57 3.88
C THR A 62 -6.06 -1.50 4.00
N LEU A 63 -6.40 -0.31 4.49
CA LEU A 63 -5.43 0.78 4.69
C LEU A 63 -4.37 0.42 5.74
N ALA A 64 -4.74 -0.30 6.80
CA ALA A 64 -3.79 -0.78 7.80
C ALA A 64 -2.80 -1.80 7.20
N ALA A 65 -3.28 -2.74 6.39
CA ALA A 65 -2.43 -3.71 5.71
C ALA A 65 -1.50 -3.04 4.69
N GLU A 66 -2.03 -2.07 3.92
CA GLU A 66 -1.23 -1.30 2.96
C GLU A 66 -0.14 -0.47 3.67
N GLN A 67 -0.48 0.20 4.77
CA GLN A 67 0.48 0.95 5.58
C GLN A 67 1.60 0.05 6.11
N ALA A 68 1.27 -1.10 6.68
CA ALA A 68 2.26 -2.04 7.23
C ALA A 68 3.18 -2.61 6.15
N MET A 69 2.65 -2.89 4.96
CA MET A 69 3.46 -3.33 3.82
C MET A 69 4.42 -2.22 3.36
N LEU A 70 3.94 -0.98 3.24
CA LEU A 70 4.78 0.16 2.83
C LEU A 70 5.88 0.44 3.85
N GLU A 71 5.57 0.34 5.14
CA GLU A 71 6.54 0.45 6.22
C GLU A 71 7.64 -0.61 6.13
N GLN A 72 7.26 -1.86 5.84
CA GLN A 72 8.20 -2.96 5.62
C GLN A 72 9.11 -2.71 4.40
N VAL A 73 8.54 -2.23 3.29
CA VAL A 73 9.31 -1.88 2.08
C VAL A 73 10.29 -0.74 2.36
N LEU A 74 9.84 0.32 3.05
CA LEU A 74 10.72 1.43 3.44
C LEU A 74 11.83 0.98 4.39
N THR A 75 11.52 0.04 5.30
CA THR A 75 12.52 -0.59 6.18
C THR A 75 13.58 -1.35 5.39
N TRP A 76 13.18 -2.12 4.36
CA TRP A 76 14.12 -2.78 3.46
C TRP A 76 15.01 -1.78 2.70
N LEU A 77 14.46 -0.61 2.36
CA LEU A 77 15.17 0.51 1.75
C LEU A 77 15.99 1.34 2.76
N ARG A 78 16.04 0.93 4.04
CA ARG A 78 16.71 1.64 5.14
C ARG A 78 16.21 3.08 5.36
N VAL A 79 14.99 3.37 4.91
CA VAL A 79 14.29 4.62 5.20
C VAL A 79 13.40 4.38 6.40
N LYS A 80 13.67 5.07 7.51
CA LYS A 80 12.78 5.07 8.66
C LYS A 80 11.68 6.09 8.40
N PRO A 81 10.41 5.69 8.21
CA PRO A 81 9.32 6.64 8.35
C PRO A 81 9.37 7.16 9.79
N THR A 82 9.50 8.47 9.94
CA THR A 82 9.56 9.11 11.26
C THR A 82 8.24 8.82 11.98
N GLU A 83 8.31 7.97 12.99
CA GLU A 83 7.30 7.94 14.05
C GLU A 83 7.43 9.29 14.78
N GLU A 84 6.70 10.31 14.32
CA GLU A 84 6.40 11.44 15.19
C GLU A 84 5.53 10.91 16.34
N GLU A 85 6.11 11.02 17.54
CA GLU A 85 5.61 10.68 18.88
C GLU A 85 4.14 11.04 19.12
#